data_AF-A0A5S4T361-F1
#
_entry.id   AF-A0A5S4T361-F1
#
_cell.length_a   1.000
_cell.length_b   1.000
_cell.length_c   1.000
_cell.angle_alpha   90.00
_cell.angle_beta   90.00
_cell.angle_gamma   90.00
#
_symmetry.space_group_name_H-M   'P 1'
#
loop_
_entity.id
_entity.type
_entity.pdbx_description
1 polymer ?
#
loop_
_entity_poly.entity_id
_entity_poly.type
_entity_poly.pdbx_seq_one_letter_code
_entity_poly.pdbx_strand_id
1 'polypeptide(L)'
;MNSISPDSRSTELEPVKPAGMDARLWDEATAEQKLVLSRIAKQRARIKARAAAKAQALALRSTQPAHVDADAPLPERLLSFVRLHPLATAAAGGLLMVLGPRKLIRWGSAALPWILKLQQRARG
;
A
#
# COMPACT_ATOMS: atom_id res chain seq x y z
N MET A 1 6.46 -62.31 22.53
CA MET A 1 6.88 -60.96 22.98
C MET A 1 6.48 -59.96 21.90
N ASN A 2 5.62 -59.00 22.19
CA ASN A 2 5.32 -57.89 21.26
C ASN A 2 5.95 -56.61 21.81
N SER A 3 7.07 -56.20 21.21
CA SER A 3 7.70 -54.93 21.50
C SER A 3 6.87 -53.81 20.87
N ILE A 4 6.14 -53.07 21.71
CA ILE A 4 5.43 -51.86 21.29
C ILE A 4 6.50 -50.78 21.05
N SER A 5 6.75 -50.45 19.78
CA SER A 5 7.63 -49.32 19.43
C SER A 5 7.06 -48.02 19.98
N PRO A 6 7.82 -47.23 20.75
CA PRO A 6 7.33 -45.96 21.29
C PRO A 6 7.11 -44.92 20.18
N ASP A 7 6.01 -44.19 20.33
CA ASP A 7 5.42 -43.25 19.37
C ASP A 7 6.37 -42.35 18.57
N SER A 8 6.35 -42.52 17.25
CA SER A 8 6.94 -41.56 16.29
C SER A 8 6.26 -40.17 16.33
N ARG A 9 5.06 -40.05 16.92
CA ARG A 9 4.37 -38.75 17.11
C ARG A 9 5.12 -37.82 18.05
N SER A 10 5.86 -38.35 19.01
CA SER A 10 6.63 -37.55 19.97
C SER A 10 7.76 -36.77 19.29
N THR A 11 8.27 -37.26 18.15
CA THR A 11 9.31 -36.61 17.36
C THR A 11 8.79 -35.42 16.53
N GLU A 12 7.48 -35.37 16.22
CA GLU A 12 6.86 -34.25 15.49
C GLU A 12 6.52 -33.03 16.36
N LEU A 13 6.55 -33.19 17.70
CA LEU A 13 6.19 -32.12 18.64
C LEU A 13 7.36 -31.22 19.04
N GLU A 14 8.60 -31.62 18.80
CA GLU A 14 9.75 -30.75 19.01
C GLU A 14 9.72 -29.61 17.98
N PRO A 15 9.53 -28.34 18.40
CA PRO A 15 9.49 -27.24 17.46
C PRO A 15 10.85 -27.09 16.77
N VAL A 16 10.86 -26.98 15.44
CA VAL A 16 12.11 -26.80 14.69
C VAL A 16 12.57 -25.34 14.79
N LYS A 17 13.86 -25.12 15.07
CA LYS A 17 14.45 -23.77 15.14
C LYS A 17 14.18 -23.00 13.84
N PRO A 18 13.50 -21.83 13.89
CA PRO A 18 13.17 -21.10 12.67
C PRO A 18 14.42 -20.46 12.03
N ALA A 19 14.43 -20.39 10.70
CA ALA A 19 15.55 -19.86 9.93
C ALA A 19 15.87 -18.39 10.31
N GLY A 20 17.16 -18.12 10.58
CA GLY A 20 17.63 -16.81 11.01
C GLY A 20 17.36 -16.46 12.48
N MET A 21 16.93 -17.42 13.31
CA MET A 21 16.89 -17.27 14.76
C MET A 21 18.24 -17.61 15.39
N ASP A 22 18.66 -16.80 16.36
CA ASP A 22 19.86 -17.03 17.17
C ASP A 22 19.80 -18.41 17.83
N ALA A 23 20.92 -19.13 17.78
CA ALA A 23 21.04 -20.44 18.41
C ALA A 23 20.95 -20.33 19.94
N ARG A 24 21.60 -19.34 20.56
CA ARG A 24 21.67 -19.23 22.02
C ARG A 24 20.29 -19.00 22.64
N LEU A 25 19.54 -18.05 22.09
CA LEU A 25 18.15 -17.79 22.49
C LEU A 25 17.21 -18.96 22.21
N TRP A 26 17.55 -19.86 21.29
CA TRP A 26 16.77 -21.05 21.02
C TRP A 26 17.07 -22.17 22.03
N ASP A 27 18.34 -22.37 22.36
CA ASP A 27 18.80 -23.45 23.23
C ASP A 27 18.50 -23.15 24.71
N GLU A 28 18.56 -21.88 25.12
CA GLU A 28 18.16 -21.40 26.45
C GLU A 28 16.63 -21.36 26.66
N ALA A 29 15.82 -21.48 25.60
CA ALA A 29 14.36 -21.37 25.67
C ALA A 29 13.65 -22.68 26.07
N THR A 30 12.64 -22.58 26.94
CA THR A 30 11.75 -23.69 27.29
C THR A 30 10.84 -24.10 26.13
N ALA A 31 10.26 -25.30 26.18
CA ALA A 31 9.42 -25.85 25.11
C ALA A 31 8.25 -24.91 24.70
N GLU A 32 7.57 -24.30 25.67
CA GLU A 32 6.50 -23.33 25.42
C GLU A 32 7.02 -22.06 24.73
N GLN A 33 8.18 -21.55 25.16
CA GLN A 33 8.82 -20.39 24.54
C GLN A 33 9.22 -20.69 23.09
N LYS A 34 9.79 -21.88 22.82
CA LYS A 34 10.12 -22.35 21.46
C LYS A 34 8.88 -22.39 20.55
N LEU A 35 7.72 -22.83 21.06
CA LEU A 35 6.45 -22.78 20.32
C LEU A 35 6.03 -21.34 19.99
N VAL A 36 6.11 -20.41 20.94
CA VAL A 36 5.81 -18.97 20.72
C VAL A 36 6.78 -18.36 19.69
N LEU A 37 8.08 -18.62 19.83
CA LEU A 37 9.11 -18.15 18.90
C LEU A 37 8.88 -18.67 17.47
N SER A 38 8.50 -19.96 17.32
CA SER A 38 8.16 -20.54 16.01
C SER A 38 6.96 -19.82 15.36
N ARG A 39 5.96 -19.42 16.16
CA ARG A 39 4.76 -18.69 15.70
C ARG A 39 5.12 -17.26 15.29
N ILE A 40 5.94 -16.56 16.08
CA ILE A 40 6.45 -15.23 15.76
C ILE A 40 7.27 -15.26 14.47
N ALA A 41 8.12 -16.27 14.27
CA ALA A 41 8.91 -16.42 13.05
C ALA A 41 8.02 -16.60 11.81
N LYS A 42 6.99 -17.47 11.88
CA LYS A 42 6.00 -17.65 10.81
C LYS A 42 5.26 -16.34 10.48
N GLN A 43 4.86 -15.57 11.51
CA GLN A 43 4.22 -14.26 11.32
C GLN A 43 5.16 -13.23 10.67
N ARG A 44 6.41 -13.13 11.15
CA ARG A 44 7.44 -12.23 10.59
C ARG A 44 7.76 -12.58 9.13
N ALA A 45 7.85 -13.87 8.78
CA ALA A 45 8.05 -14.31 7.40
C ALA A 45 6.90 -13.84 6.48
N ARG A 46 5.64 -13.98 6.91
CA ARG A 46 4.46 -13.50 6.16
C ARG A 46 4.46 -11.98 5.97
N ILE A 47 4.88 -11.22 6.99
CA ILE A 47 5.03 -9.75 6.91
C ILE A 47 6.17 -9.38 5.96
N LYS A 48 7.33 -10.02 6.06
CA LYS A 48 8.51 -9.78 5.20
C LYS A 48 8.19 -10.05 3.72
N ALA A 49 7.49 -11.14 3.41
CA ALA A 49 7.05 -11.44 2.04
C ALA A 49 6.12 -10.35 1.47
N ARG A 50 5.14 -9.88 2.27
CA ARG A 50 4.26 -8.76 1.89
C ARG A 50 5.01 -7.45 1.70
N ALA A 51 6.00 -7.16 2.55
CA ALA A 51 6.84 -5.97 2.46
C ALA A 51 7.72 -6.02 1.19
N ALA A 52 8.31 -7.16 0.86
CA ALA A 52 9.10 -7.35 -0.36
C ALA A 52 8.25 -7.15 -1.62
N ALA A 53 7.05 -7.74 -1.69
CA ALA A 53 6.13 -7.54 -2.82
C ALA A 53 5.71 -6.06 -2.97
N LYS A 54 5.45 -5.35 -1.86
CA LYS A 54 5.18 -3.90 -1.89
C LYS A 54 6.39 -3.09 -2.35
N ALA A 55 7.60 -3.43 -1.90
CA ALA A 55 8.83 -2.76 -2.33
C ALA A 55 9.10 -2.95 -3.83
N GLN A 56 8.87 -4.15 -4.36
CA GLN A 56 8.95 -4.43 -5.80
C GLN A 56 7.91 -3.63 -6.59
N ALA A 57 6.65 -3.61 -6.14
CA ALA A 57 5.59 -2.81 -6.79
C ALA A 57 5.89 -1.30 -6.75
N LEU A 58 6.49 -0.79 -5.66
CA LEU A 58 6.91 0.61 -5.54
C LEU A 58 8.11 0.90 -6.46
N ALA A 59 9.08 0.00 -6.53
CA ALA A 59 10.21 0.12 -7.45
C ALA A 59 9.74 0.21 -8.91
N LEU A 60 8.89 -0.72 -9.35
CA LEU A 60 8.27 -0.70 -10.68
C LEU A 60 7.52 0.61 -10.94
N ARG A 61 6.74 1.10 -9.96
CA ARG A 61 6.03 2.38 -10.06
C ARG A 61 6.96 3.60 -10.06
N SER A 62 8.16 3.51 -9.49
CA SER A 62 9.17 4.58 -9.55
C SER A 62 9.95 4.60 -10.87
N THR A 63 10.09 3.45 -11.53
CA THR A 63 10.70 3.33 -12.87
C THR A 63 9.74 3.80 -13.97
N GLN A 64 8.43 3.64 -13.78
CA GLN A 64 7.43 4.14 -14.71
C GLN A 64 7.14 5.63 -14.44
N PRO A 65 7.53 6.57 -15.32
CA PRO A 65 7.24 7.98 -15.11
C PRO A 65 5.74 8.20 -15.06
N ALA A 66 5.31 8.99 -14.09
CA ALA A 66 3.93 9.44 -13.91
C ALA A 66 3.53 10.42 -15.02
N HIS A 67 3.38 9.92 -16.25
CA HIS A 67 3.07 10.74 -17.40
C HIS A 67 1.58 11.10 -17.42
N VAL A 68 1.28 12.40 -17.32
CA VAL A 68 0.00 12.95 -17.78
C VAL A 68 0.13 13.06 -19.30
N ASP A 69 -0.69 12.29 -20.02
CA ASP A 69 -0.78 12.37 -21.47
C ASP A 69 -1.14 13.79 -21.90
N ALA A 70 -0.27 14.40 -22.70
CA ALA A 70 -0.37 15.78 -23.14
C ALA A 70 -1.29 15.98 -24.36
N ASP A 71 -1.89 14.91 -24.89
CA ASP A 71 -2.85 14.91 -25.99
C ASP A 71 -4.25 14.40 -25.57
N ALA A 72 -4.36 13.61 -24.49
CA ALA A 72 -5.64 13.16 -23.93
C ALA A 72 -6.66 14.30 -23.66
N PRO A 73 -7.98 14.08 -23.72
CA PRO A 73 -8.98 15.12 -23.44
C PRO A 73 -8.86 15.69 -22.01
N LEU A 74 -9.10 17.00 -21.85
CA LEU A 74 -8.96 17.73 -20.58
C LEU A 74 -9.55 17.04 -19.32
N PRO A 75 -10.77 16.47 -19.31
CA PRO A 75 -11.30 15.76 -18.13
C PRO A 75 -10.50 14.50 -17.76
N GLU A 76 -9.90 13.83 -18.76
CA GLU A 76 -9.08 12.64 -18.55
C GLU A 76 -7.70 13.01 -18.01
N ARG A 77 -7.09 14.09 -18.52
CA ARG A 77 -5.92 14.73 -17.89
C ARG A 77 -6.19 15.08 -16.43
N LEU A 78 -7.34 15.71 -16.13
CA LEU A 78 -7.71 16.07 -14.76
C LEU A 78 -7.81 14.84 -13.84
N LEU A 79 -8.46 13.76 -14.31
CA LEU A 79 -8.57 12.51 -13.55
C LEU A 79 -7.20 11.83 -13.33
N SER A 80 -6.31 11.90 -14.31
CA SER A 80 -4.92 11.45 -14.15
C SER A 80 -4.18 12.28 -13.09
N PHE A 81 -4.30 13.62 -13.12
CA PHE A 81 -3.67 14.52 -12.15
C PHE A 81 -4.16 14.26 -10.72
N VAL A 82 -5.47 14.00 -10.53
CA VAL A 82 -6.05 13.59 -9.24
C VAL A 82 -5.43 12.27 -8.73
N ARG A 83 -5.24 11.28 -9.61
CA ARG A 83 -4.61 10.00 -9.27
C ARG A 83 -3.11 10.11 -8.97
N LEU A 84 -2.42 11.07 -9.59
CA LEU A 84 -0.98 11.29 -9.42
C LEU A 84 -0.65 12.19 -8.22
N HIS A 85 -1.51 13.17 -7.90
CA HIS A 85 -1.30 14.14 -6.82
C HIS A 85 -2.45 14.13 -5.78
N PRO A 86 -2.66 13.00 -5.05
CA PRO A 86 -3.76 12.88 -4.09
C PRO A 86 -3.66 13.89 -2.94
N LEU A 87 -2.44 14.25 -2.50
CA LEU A 87 -2.21 15.28 -1.48
C LEU A 87 -2.64 16.68 -1.95
N ALA A 88 -2.28 17.08 -3.17
CA ALA A 88 -2.70 18.37 -3.73
C ALA A 88 -4.21 18.40 -3.95
N THR A 89 -4.81 17.30 -4.40
CA THR A 89 -6.26 17.19 -4.58
C THR A 89 -7.00 17.25 -3.24
N ALA A 90 -6.50 16.56 -2.21
CA ALA A 90 -7.09 16.63 -0.87
C ALA A 90 -7.01 18.04 -0.27
N ALA A 91 -5.87 18.72 -0.43
CA ALA A 91 -5.72 20.11 0.01
C ALA A 91 -6.68 21.06 -0.73
N ALA A 92 -6.78 20.94 -2.06
CA ALA A 92 -7.73 21.72 -2.86
C ALA A 92 -9.19 21.44 -2.47
N GLY A 93 -9.57 20.17 -2.32
CA GLY A 93 -10.90 19.75 -1.87
C GLY A 93 -11.25 20.29 -0.48
N GLY A 94 -10.31 20.25 0.46
CA GLY A 94 -10.46 20.85 1.79
C GLY A 94 -10.68 22.36 1.72
N LEU A 95 -9.89 23.08 0.91
CA LEU A 95 -10.06 24.51 0.69
C LEU A 95 -11.45 24.85 0.12
N LEU A 96 -11.93 24.05 -0.83
CA LEU A 96 -13.26 24.20 -1.44
C LEU A 96 -14.39 23.97 -0.42
N MET A 97 -14.26 23.00 0.49
CA MET A 97 -15.21 22.80 1.58
C MET A 97 -15.23 24.00 2.55
N VAL A 98 -14.06 24.52 2.94
CA VAL A 98 -13.95 25.69 3.84
C VAL A 98 -14.55 26.96 3.22
N LEU A 99 -14.42 27.15 1.90
CA LEU A 99 -14.96 28.33 1.21
C LEU A 99 -16.50 28.30 1.10
N GLY A 100 -17.09 27.10 1.08
CA GLY A 100 -18.52 26.85 1.06
C GLY A 100 -19.20 27.05 -0.30
N PRO A 101 -20.31 26.33 -0.58
CA PRO A 101 -20.92 26.27 -1.91
C PRO A 101 -21.45 27.62 -2.40
N ARG A 102 -21.95 28.49 -1.50
CA ARG A 102 -22.47 29.82 -1.87
C ARG A 102 -21.40 30.76 -2.44
N LYS A 103 -20.15 30.70 -1.94
CA LYS A 103 -19.05 31.49 -2.53
C LYS A 103 -18.59 30.86 -3.85
N LEU A 104 -18.47 29.54 -3.90
CA LEU A 104 -18.12 28.81 -5.11
C LEU A 104 -19.05 29.09 -6.29
N ILE A 105 -20.37 29.06 -6.10
CA ILE A 105 -21.34 29.36 -7.16
C ILE A 105 -21.19 30.80 -7.67
N ARG A 106 -21.03 31.77 -6.76
CA ARG A 106 -20.93 33.21 -7.12
C ARG A 106 -19.63 33.57 -7.85
N TRP A 107 -18.54 32.88 -7.57
CA TRP A 107 -17.26 33.08 -8.27
C TRP A 107 -17.17 32.21 -9.54
N GLY A 108 -17.76 31.02 -9.53
CA GLY A 108 -17.84 30.13 -10.69
C GLY A 108 -18.68 30.71 -11.83
N SER A 109 -19.81 31.36 -11.53
CA SER A 109 -20.61 32.05 -12.55
C SER A 109 -19.87 33.24 -13.18
N ALA A 110 -19.07 33.97 -12.40
CA ALA A 110 -18.22 35.05 -12.91
C ALA A 110 -17.06 34.54 -13.80
N ALA A 111 -16.54 33.33 -13.52
CA ALA A 111 -15.50 32.68 -14.32
C ALA A 111 -16.04 32.00 -15.60
N LEU A 112 -17.33 31.65 -15.64
CA LEU A 112 -17.98 30.94 -16.76
C LEU A 112 -17.71 31.54 -18.16
N PRO A 113 -17.84 32.86 -18.42
CA PRO A 113 -17.56 33.42 -19.75
C PRO A 113 -16.09 33.27 -20.19
N TRP A 114 -15.14 33.27 -19.24
CA TRP A 114 -13.73 33.01 -19.55
C TRP A 114 -13.47 31.55 -19.90
N ILE A 115 -14.14 30.62 -19.21
CA ILE A 115 -14.06 29.17 -19.50
C ILE A 115 -14.61 28.89 -20.90
N LEU A 116 -15.73 29.52 -21.29
CA LEU A 116 -16.29 29.40 -22.64
C LEU A 116 -15.33 29.94 -23.72
N LYS A 117 -14.66 31.06 -23.45
CA LYS A 117 -13.65 31.64 -24.37
C LYS A 117 -12.42 30.74 -24.54
N LEU A 118 -11.96 30.08 -23.47
CA LEU A 118 -10.91 29.05 -23.52
C LEU A 118 -11.35 27.80 -24.28
N GLN A 119 -12.57 27.33 -24.05
CA GLN A 119 -13.20 26.20 -24.75
C GLN A 119 -13.36 26.43 -26.27
N GLN A 120 -13.59 27.67 -26.69
CA GLN A 120 -13.60 28.07 -28.11
C GLN A 120 -12.19 28.06 -28.71
N ARG A 121 -11.20 28.62 -27.99
CA ARG A 121 -9.80 28.66 -28.43
C ARG A 121 -9.10 27.29 -28.43
N ALA A 122 -9.66 26.29 -27.76
CA ALA A 122 -9.20 24.90 -27.83
C ALA A 122 -9.93 24.07 -28.92
N ARG A 123 -10.85 24.69 -29.68
CA ARG A 123 -11.67 24.03 -30.72
C ARG A 123 -11.52 24.62 -32.12
N GLY A 124 -10.70 25.66 -32.28
CA GLY A 124 -10.30 26.27 -33.55
C GLY A 124 -8.81 26.53 -33.56
#